data_AF-A0A3R6DN28-F1
#
_entry.id   AF-A0A3R6DN28-F1
#
_cell.length_a   1.000
_cell.length_b   1.000
_cell.length_c   1.000
_cell.angle_alpha   90.00
_cell.angle_beta   90.00
_cell.angle_gamma   90.00
#
_symmetry.space_group_name_H-M   'P 1'
#
loop_
_entity.id
_entity.type
_entity.pdbx_description
1 polymer ?
#
loop_
_entity_poly.entity_id
_entity_poly.type
_entity_poly.pdbx_seq_one_letter_code
_entity_poly.pdbx_strand_id
1 'polypeptide(L)'
;MNDLIVWRDKLQELYAMKSIYIDKAVQFVLALVTFLMINQNIGLMKAVATPVVAVALAVICTFLPPVVTAYVAAGLVIVHLFKLSIGVAAAAALIFVVMFIFYCRFTPKKALLLLVTPVAFMLHVPYVVPVACALVLGPISAVPVVFGTIIYYMIECVRTSATAITSADGITRQISLFVKTVFQDKTLWITVIAFIIAIFVVYTVRRLSVDHAWKIAAASGAVVNIVVIVIGDIVFDIHTSYNMLIIGNIAAVVIGFIMEFFLFSVDYSRTERLQFEDDEYYYYVKAIPKISVTAPEKTVKHINERKETGEIAGTEPERRHRSKSGQTEKPAVRKTKTASKVKRPKSPAVQRPTRVGGNTDEILLAQSLKEELDIQSIVENELNSDNK
;
A
#
# COMPACT_ATOMS: atom_id res chain seq x y z
N MET A 1 -9.62 -17.55 -14.79
CA MET A 1 -9.72 -17.00 -13.42
C MET A 1 -8.61 -17.53 -12.52
N ASN A 2 -8.40 -18.86 -12.47
CA ASN A 2 -7.28 -19.47 -11.73
C ASN A 2 -5.90 -18.96 -12.18
N ASP A 3 -5.67 -18.78 -13.48
CA ASP A 3 -4.38 -18.28 -13.99
C ASP A 3 -4.07 -16.84 -13.56
N LEU A 4 -5.10 -15.98 -13.47
CA LEU A 4 -4.95 -14.58 -13.04
C LEU A 4 -4.58 -14.50 -11.55
N ILE A 5 -5.17 -15.36 -10.73
CA ILE A 5 -4.86 -15.47 -9.29
C ILE A 5 -3.44 -16.00 -9.10
N VAL A 6 -3.06 -17.05 -9.83
CA VAL A 6 -1.68 -17.60 -9.79
C VAL A 6 -0.66 -16.55 -10.23
N TRP A 7 -0.97 -15.75 -11.26
CA TRP A 7 -0.07 -14.69 -11.72
C TRP A 7 0.06 -13.56 -10.70
N ARG A 8 -1.05 -13.15 -10.07
CA ARG A 8 -1.05 -12.20 -8.96
C ARG A 8 -0.18 -12.69 -7.80
N ASP A 9 -0.34 -13.95 -7.38
CA ASP A 9 0.41 -14.51 -6.26
C ASP A 9 1.90 -14.56 -6.57
N LYS A 10 2.28 -14.92 -7.80
CA LYS A 10 3.68 -14.85 -8.27
C LYS A 10 4.24 -13.42 -8.27
N LEU A 11 3.45 -12.42 -8.67
CA LEU A 11 3.88 -11.02 -8.62
C LEU A 11 4.05 -10.52 -7.18
N GLN A 12 3.13 -10.88 -6.28
CA GLN A 12 3.25 -10.56 -4.87
C GLN A 12 4.48 -11.23 -4.24
N GLU A 13 4.76 -12.47 -4.60
CA GLU A 13 5.97 -13.19 -4.16
C GLU A 13 7.24 -12.54 -4.70
N LEU A 14 7.26 -12.16 -5.98
CA LEU A 14 8.37 -11.42 -6.59
C LEU A 14 8.58 -10.07 -5.88
N TYR A 15 7.50 -9.36 -5.55
CA TYR A 15 7.58 -8.13 -4.77
C TYR A 15 8.11 -8.40 -3.36
N ALA A 16 7.63 -9.43 -2.66
CA ALA A 16 8.11 -9.78 -1.33
C ALA A 16 9.61 -10.17 -1.32
N MET A 17 10.08 -10.86 -2.36
CA MET A 17 11.48 -11.26 -2.50
C MET A 17 12.42 -10.10 -2.88
N LYS A 18 11.95 -9.14 -3.67
CA LYS A 18 12.77 -8.07 -4.27
C LYS A 18 12.29 -6.65 -3.96
N SER A 19 11.53 -6.46 -2.88
CA SER A 19 10.87 -5.19 -2.52
C SER A 19 11.82 -4.00 -2.57
N ILE A 20 13.02 -4.13 -2.01
CA ILE A 20 14.03 -3.06 -1.99
C ILE A 20 14.37 -2.58 -3.41
N TYR A 21 14.61 -3.50 -4.36
CA TYR A 21 14.96 -3.15 -5.74
C TYR A 21 13.77 -2.55 -6.49
N ILE A 22 12.56 -3.08 -6.26
CA ILE A 22 11.36 -2.60 -6.92
C ILE A 22 10.99 -1.21 -6.42
N ASP A 23 11.03 -0.97 -5.11
CA ASP A 23 10.76 0.33 -4.51
C ASP A 23 11.73 1.39 -5.05
N LYS A 24 13.00 1.03 -5.24
CA LYS A 24 14.02 1.89 -5.85
C LYS A 24 13.78 2.14 -7.32
N ALA A 25 13.38 1.12 -8.09
CA ALA A 25 13.01 1.29 -9.49
C ALA A 25 11.77 2.19 -9.66
N VAL A 26 10.76 2.03 -8.80
CA VAL A 26 9.57 2.90 -8.78
C VAL A 26 9.95 4.34 -8.41
N GLN A 27 10.83 4.52 -7.42
CA GLN A 27 11.36 5.84 -7.06
C GLN A 27 12.10 6.50 -8.24
N PHE A 28 12.92 5.74 -8.98
CA PHE A 28 13.62 6.23 -10.18
C PHE A 28 12.63 6.70 -11.25
N VAL A 29 11.65 5.85 -11.61
CA VAL A 29 10.66 6.18 -12.64
C VAL A 29 9.84 7.40 -12.23
N LEU A 30 9.39 7.45 -10.98
CA LEU A 30 8.64 8.60 -10.47
C LEU A 30 9.48 9.88 -10.50
N ALA A 31 10.75 9.83 -10.07
CA ALA A 31 11.66 10.97 -10.13
C ALA A 31 11.88 11.44 -11.57
N LEU A 32 12.13 10.51 -12.50
CA LEU A 32 12.36 10.80 -13.91
C LEU A 32 11.13 11.48 -14.54
N VAL A 33 9.95 10.89 -14.37
CA VAL A 33 8.69 11.47 -14.87
C VAL A 33 8.47 12.87 -14.28
N THR A 34 8.66 13.01 -12.96
CA THR A 34 8.50 14.30 -12.29
C THR A 34 9.42 15.37 -12.87
N PHE A 35 10.72 15.09 -13.00
CA PHE A 35 11.69 16.07 -13.51
C PHE A 35 11.47 16.40 -14.99
N LEU A 36 11.14 15.40 -15.81
CA LEU A 36 10.79 15.63 -17.22
C LEU A 36 9.53 16.50 -17.34
N MET A 37 8.52 16.25 -16.54
CA MET A 37 7.28 17.04 -16.56
C MET A 37 7.51 18.47 -16.07
N ILE A 38 8.31 18.68 -15.02
CA ILE A 38 8.69 20.03 -14.58
C ILE A 38 9.41 20.78 -15.72
N ASN A 39 10.36 20.11 -16.38
CA ASN A 39 11.11 20.71 -17.49
C ASN A 39 10.21 21.06 -18.68
N GLN A 40 9.24 20.20 -19.01
CA GLN A 40 8.31 20.44 -20.11
C GLN A 40 7.28 21.53 -19.82
N ASN A 41 6.78 21.63 -18.58
CA ASN A 41 5.72 22.57 -18.22
C ASN A 41 6.24 23.96 -17.83
N ILE A 42 7.42 24.06 -17.23
CA ILE A 42 8.02 25.36 -16.86
C ILE A 42 9.07 25.78 -17.89
N GLY A 43 10.11 24.96 -18.10
CA GLY A 43 11.09 25.13 -19.19
C GLY A 43 11.88 26.45 -19.27
N LEU A 44 11.75 27.36 -18.28
CA LEU A 44 12.27 28.73 -18.38
C LEU A 44 13.80 28.82 -18.41
N MET A 45 14.50 27.87 -17.77
CA MET A 45 15.96 27.85 -17.70
C MET A 45 16.51 26.73 -18.58
N LYS A 46 16.91 27.07 -19.81
CA LYS A 46 17.40 26.10 -20.82
C LYS A 46 18.59 25.25 -20.36
N ALA A 47 19.45 25.78 -19.49
CA ALA A 47 20.60 25.05 -18.95
C ALA A 47 20.19 23.82 -18.09
N VAL A 48 19.07 23.93 -17.37
CA VAL A 48 18.58 22.88 -16.45
C VAL A 48 17.40 22.11 -17.05
N ALA A 49 16.68 22.72 -18.01
CA ALA A 49 15.54 22.11 -18.71
C ALA A 49 15.94 20.98 -19.70
N THR A 50 17.21 20.56 -19.73
CA THR A 50 17.64 19.48 -20.63
C THR A 50 17.20 18.12 -20.08
N PRO A 51 16.77 17.18 -20.95
CA PRO A 51 16.37 15.84 -20.52
C PRO A 51 17.53 15.07 -19.88
N VAL A 52 18.77 15.37 -20.28
CA VAL A 52 19.99 14.78 -19.71
C VAL A 52 20.12 15.12 -18.21
N VAL A 53 19.88 16.39 -17.83
CA VAL A 53 19.92 16.81 -16.43
C VAL A 53 18.79 16.15 -15.63
N ALA A 54 17.59 16.02 -16.20
CA ALA A 54 16.48 15.31 -15.55
C ALA A 54 16.81 13.83 -15.28
N VAL A 55 17.43 13.13 -16.25
CA VAL A 55 17.88 11.74 -16.08
C VAL A 55 18.96 11.64 -15.01
N ALA A 56 19.98 12.50 -15.05
CA ALA A 56 21.05 12.51 -14.06
C ALA A 56 20.51 12.73 -12.63
N LEU A 57 19.62 13.70 -12.45
CA LEU A 57 18.97 13.96 -11.16
C LEU A 57 18.11 12.77 -10.70
N ALA A 58 17.39 12.10 -11.60
CA ALA A 58 16.58 10.92 -11.27
C ALA A 58 17.46 9.74 -10.79
N VAL A 59 18.58 9.49 -11.47
CA VAL A 59 19.55 8.46 -11.07
C VAL A 59 20.08 8.76 -9.66
N ILE A 60 20.55 9.99 -9.42
CA ILE A 60 21.06 10.41 -8.11
C ILE A 60 19.97 10.21 -7.03
N CYS A 61 18.75 10.69 -7.30
CA CYS A 61 17.62 10.59 -6.37
C CYS A 61 17.27 9.16 -5.96
N THR A 62 17.54 8.17 -6.81
CA THR A 62 17.23 6.76 -6.54
C THR A 62 18.05 6.21 -5.37
N PHE A 63 19.30 6.66 -5.23
CA PHE A 63 20.19 6.26 -4.14
C PHE A 63 19.85 6.96 -2.81
N LEU A 64 19.07 8.05 -2.86
CA LEU A 64 18.69 8.82 -1.68
C LEU A 64 17.32 8.38 -1.11
N PRO A 65 17.01 8.75 0.15
CA PRO A 65 15.68 8.56 0.71
C PRO A 65 14.59 9.22 -0.16
N PRO A 66 13.40 8.62 -0.32
CA PRO A 66 12.31 9.14 -1.16
C PRO A 66 11.90 10.59 -0.86
N VAL A 67 12.09 11.04 0.39
CA VAL A 67 11.82 12.44 0.79
C VAL A 67 12.74 13.42 0.06
N VAL A 68 13.98 13.03 -0.19
CA VAL A 68 14.95 13.91 -0.87
C VAL A 68 14.55 14.16 -2.32
N THR A 69 13.93 13.19 -2.99
CA THR A 69 13.37 13.39 -4.33
C THR A 69 12.36 14.53 -4.37
N ALA A 70 11.54 14.68 -3.32
CA ALA A 70 10.59 15.79 -3.22
C ALA A 70 11.29 17.15 -3.02
N TYR A 71 12.34 17.21 -2.19
CA TYR A 71 13.13 18.43 -2.02
C TYR A 71 13.85 18.84 -3.30
N VAL A 72 14.43 17.88 -4.03
CA VAL A 72 15.10 18.14 -5.32
C VAL A 72 14.09 18.63 -6.35
N ALA A 73 12.89 18.05 -6.41
CA ALA A 73 11.82 18.51 -7.31
C ALA A 73 11.38 19.94 -6.99
N ALA A 74 11.16 20.28 -5.71
CA ALA A 74 10.84 21.64 -5.30
C ALA A 74 11.98 22.62 -5.63
N GLY A 75 13.23 22.22 -5.38
CA GLY A 75 14.42 23.00 -5.76
C GLY A 75 14.48 23.25 -7.27
N LEU A 76 14.20 22.24 -8.09
CA LEU A 76 14.15 22.37 -9.54
C LEU A 76 13.07 23.37 -10.00
N VAL A 77 11.87 23.32 -9.41
CA VAL A 77 10.81 24.32 -9.66
C VAL A 77 11.31 25.72 -9.32
N ILE A 78 11.89 25.91 -8.13
CA ILE A 78 12.41 27.22 -7.68
C ILE A 78 13.51 27.73 -8.64
N VAL A 79 14.42 26.87 -9.09
CA VAL A 79 15.48 27.21 -10.06
C VAL A 79 14.88 27.73 -11.37
N HIS A 80 13.80 27.12 -11.86
CA HIS A 80 13.10 27.66 -13.03
C HIS A 80 12.42 29.00 -12.75
N LEU A 81 11.81 29.17 -11.58
CA LEU A 81 11.17 30.43 -11.19
C LEU A 81 12.17 31.59 -11.01
N PHE A 82 13.43 31.30 -10.68
CA PHE A 82 14.47 32.32 -10.64
C PHE A 82 14.70 32.98 -12.01
N LYS A 83 14.48 32.26 -13.12
CA LYS A 83 14.50 32.90 -14.45
C LYS A 83 13.28 33.76 -14.72
N LEU A 84 12.16 33.49 -14.06
CA LEU A 84 10.94 34.29 -14.19
C LEU A 84 11.07 35.61 -13.43
N SER A 85 11.37 35.54 -12.14
CA SER A 85 11.53 36.69 -11.26
C SER A 85 12.08 36.22 -9.92
N ILE A 86 12.98 37.00 -9.33
CA ILE A 86 13.49 36.73 -7.97
C ILE A 86 12.39 36.78 -6.89
N GLY A 87 11.41 37.67 -7.01
CA GLY A 87 10.29 37.78 -6.06
C GLY A 87 9.41 36.54 -6.07
N VAL A 88 8.96 36.13 -7.26
CA VAL A 88 8.18 34.89 -7.46
C VAL A 88 8.93 33.66 -6.98
N ALA A 89 10.23 33.54 -7.25
CA ALA A 89 11.04 32.43 -6.73
C ALA A 89 11.07 32.40 -5.20
N ALA A 90 11.25 33.56 -4.55
CA ALA A 90 11.24 33.67 -3.08
C ALA A 90 9.86 33.34 -2.49
N ALA A 91 8.77 33.82 -3.11
CA ALA A 91 7.40 33.51 -2.69
C ALA A 91 7.10 32.01 -2.80
N ALA A 92 7.47 31.38 -3.92
CA ALA A 92 7.33 29.93 -4.10
C ALA A 92 8.18 29.15 -3.10
N ALA A 93 9.41 29.58 -2.82
CA ALA A 93 10.26 28.95 -1.81
C ALA A 93 9.64 29.01 -0.41
N LEU A 94 9.05 30.15 -0.02
CA LEU A 94 8.34 30.28 1.26
C LEU A 94 7.14 29.31 1.34
N ILE A 95 6.35 29.21 0.27
CA ILE A 95 5.23 28.27 0.17
C ILE A 95 5.74 26.83 0.34
N PHE A 96 6.79 26.43 -0.39
CA PHE A 96 7.38 25.10 -0.26
C PHE A 96 7.89 24.82 1.16
N VAL A 97 8.57 25.77 1.80
CA VAL A 97 9.05 25.61 3.19
C VAL A 97 7.89 25.34 4.13
N VAL A 98 6.83 26.13 4.07
CA VAL A 98 5.63 25.93 4.90
C VAL A 98 5.02 24.55 4.64
N MET A 99 4.85 24.17 3.36
CA MET A 99 4.31 22.87 2.97
C MET A 99 5.18 21.71 3.49
N PHE A 100 6.50 21.82 3.40
CA PHE A 100 7.42 20.78 3.87
C PHE A 100 7.44 20.67 5.40
N ILE A 101 7.31 21.77 6.14
CA ILE A 101 7.19 21.74 7.61
C ILE A 101 5.95 20.94 8.01
N PHE A 102 4.79 21.28 7.46
CA PHE A 102 3.54 20.56 7.73
C PHE A 102 3.61 19.10 7.26
N TYR A 103 4.17 18.87 6.07
CA TYR A 103 4.33 17.53 5.54
C TYR A 103 5.21 16.64 6.44
N CYS A 104 6.39 17.13 6.87
CA CYS A 104 7.27 16.40 7.77
C CYS A 104 6.61 16.11 9.13
N ARG A 105 5.72 17.00 9.59
CA ARG A 105 4.98 16.82 10.84
C ARG A 105 3.87 15.78 10.75
N PHE A 106 3.20 15.67 9.60
CA PHE A 106 2.01 14.83 9.45
C PHE A 106 2.25 13.49 8.74
N THR A 107 3.20 13.40 7.80
CA THR A 107 3.32 12.19 6.96
C THR A 107 4.74 11.89 6.45
N PRO A 108 5.80 11.92 7.28
CA PRO A 108 7.20 11.87 6.82
C PRO A 108 7.56 10.62 6.00
N LYS A 109 6.84 9.51 6.19
CA LYS A 109 7.08 8.22 5.50
C LYS A 109 6.40 8.12 4.12
N LYS A 110 5.67 9.15 3.63
CA LYS A 110 4.87 9.09 2.39
C LYS A 110 5.21 10.21 1.41
N ALA A 111 6.49 10.55 1.26
CA ALA A 111 6.91 11.75 0.52
C ALA A 111 6.62 11.69 -0.96
N LEU A 112 6.59 10.47 -1.51
CA LEU A 112 6.26 10.26 -2.90
C LEU A 112 4.83 10.68 -3.22
N LEU A 113 3.90 10.69 -2.26
CA LEU A 113 2.52 11.12 -2.49
C LEU A 113 2.43 12.61 -2.89
N LEU A 114 3.35 13.42 -2.36
CA LEU A 114 3.49 14.83 -2.71
C LEU A 114 3.87 15.03 -4.19
N LEU A 115 4.60 14.07 -4.77
CA LEU A 115 5.02 14.09 -6.18
C LEU A 115 4.00 13.40 -7.10
N VAL A 116 3.38 12.32 -6.64
CA VAL A 116 2.39 11.57 -7.41
C VAL A 116 1.21 12.44 -7.79
N THR A 117 0.76 13.33 -6.89
CA THR A 117 -0.41 14.18 -7.14
C THR A 117 -0.21 15.13 -8.34
N PRO A 118 0.80 16.03 -8.37
CA PRO A 118 1.00 16.90 -9.51
C PRO A 118 1.32 16.14 -10.80
N VAL A 119 2.01 15.00 -10.72
CA VAL A 119 2.22 14.12 -11.87
C VAL A 119 0.89 13.58 -12.41
N ALA A 120 -0.04 13.15 -11.54
CA ALA A 120 -1.34 12.65 -11.95
C ALA A 120 -2.20 13.73 -12.63
N PHE A 121 -2.12 14.98 -12.17
CA PHE A 121 -2.74 16.11 -12.86
C PHE A 121 -2.19 16.30 -14.27
N MET A 122 -0.87 16.28 -14.43
CA MET A 122 -0.24 16.45 -15.74
C MET A 122 -0.50 15.26 -16.68
N LEU A 123 -0.76 14.07 -16.13
CA LEU A 123 -1.21 12.88 -16.88
C LEU A 123 -2.73 12.86 -17.14
N HIS A 124 -3.45 13.94 -16.78
CA HIS A 124 -4.90 14.08 -16.94
C HIS A 124 -5.75 13.03 -16.19
N VAL A 125 -5.20 12.45 -15.12
CA VAL A 125 -5.90 11.48 -14.26
C VAL A 125 -5.81 11.83 -12.77
N PRO A 126 -6.03 13.10 -12.35
CA PRO A 126 -5.80 13.52 -10.97
C PRO A 126 -6.76 12.85 -9.97
N TYR A 127 -7.95 12.45 -10.42
CA TYR A 127 -9.00 11.84 -9.60
C TYR A 127 -8.65 10.43 -9.10
N VAL A 128 -7.67 9.78 -9.73
CA VAL A 128 -7.13 8.49 -9.28
C VAL A 128 -6.49 8.64 -7.89
N VAL A 129 -5.84 9.78 -7.64
CA VAL A 129 -5.05 10.02 -6.44
C VAL A 129 -5.90 9.94 -5.17
N PRO A 130 -7.00 10.71 -4.99
CA PRO A 130 -7.81 10.63 -3.78
C PRO A 130 -8.41 9.23 -3.56
N VAL A 131 -8.84 8.54 -4.62
CA VAL A 131 -9.40 7.18 -4.51
C VAL A 131 -8.34 6.17 -4.08
N ALA A 132 -7.20 6.12 -4.78
CA ALA A 132 -6.09 5.22 -4.47
C ALA A 132 -5.53 5.49 -3.07
N CYS A 133 -5.35 6.77 -2.72
CA CYS A 133 -4.85 7.17 -1.42
C CYS A 133 -5.82 6.79 -0.31
N ALA A 134 -7.11 6.98 -0.47
CA ALA A 134 -8.07 6.66 0.59
C ALA A 134 -8.32 5.16 0.76
N LEU A 135 -8.16 4.36 -0.30
CA LEU A 135 -8.25 2.89 -0.23
C LEU A 135 -7.10 2.29 0.59
N VAL A 136 -5.87 2.79 0.38
CA VAL A 136 -4.66 2.20 0.99
C VAL A 136 -4.21 2.97 2.23
N LEU A 137 -4.24 4.29 2.14
CA LEU A 137 -3.85 5.20 3.20
C LEU A 137 -5.08 5.68 3.98
N GLY A 138 -4.84 6.15 5.21
CA GLY A 138 -5.88 6.77 6.03
C GLY A 138 -6.21 8.20 5.61
N PRO A 139 -7.15 8.87 6.29
CA PRO A 139 -7.57 10.24 5.97
C PRO A 139 -6.42 11.27 6.09
N ILE A 140 -5.37 10.95 6.86
CA ILE A 140 -4.15 11.77 6.97
C ILE A 140 -3.47 11.98 5.59
N SER A 141 -3.69 11.09 4.63
CA SER A 141 -3.21 11.25 3.24
C SER A 141 -3.79 12.45 2.51
N ALA A 142 -4.86 13.07 3.01
CA ALA A 142 -5.40 14.32 2.45
C ALA A 142 -4.34 15.44 2.44
N VAL A 143 -3.49 15.55 3.47
CA VAL A 143 -2.49 16.62 3.58
C VAL A 143 -1.53 16.65 2.37
N PRO A 144 -0.79 15.57 2.05
CA PRO A 144 0.08 15.56 0.88
C PRO A 144 -0.66 15.66 -0.46
N VAL A 145 -1.91 15.20 -0.54
CA VAL A 145 -2.74 15.36 -1.76
C VAL A 145 -3.08 16.83 -1.98
N VAL A 146 -3.54 17.55 -0.95
CA VAL A 146 -3.83 18.98 -1.04
C VAL A 146 -2.58 19.77 -1.43
N PHE A 147 -1.45 19.47 -0.79
CA PHE A 147 -0.18 20.10 -1.12
C PHE A 147 0.27 19.80 -2.55
N GLY A 148 0.16 18.56 -3.00
CA GLY A 148 0.47 18.21 -4.38
C GLY A 148 -0.43 18.92 -5.41
N THR A 149 -1.72 19.13 -5.09
CA THR A 149 -2.63 19.92 -5.92
C THR A 149 -2.18 21.39 -5.98
N ILE A 150 -1.81 22.00 -4.85
CA ILE A 150 -1.29 23.38 -4.84
C ILE A 150 -0.03 23.51 -5.71
N ILE A 151 0.89 22.54 -5.62
CA ILE A 151 2.11 22.52 -6.45
C ILE A 151 1.75 22.48 -7.95
N TYR A 152 0.77 21.66 -8.35
CA TYR A 152 0.32 21.62 -9.73
C TYR A 152 -0.19 22.98 -10.22
N TYR A 153 -1.07 23.63 -9.47
CA TYR A 153 -1.59 24.96 -9.85
C TYR A 153 -0.52 26.05 -9.81
N MET A 154 0.51 25.94 -8.96
CA MET A 154 1.68 26.82 -9.06
C MET A 154 2.42 26.65 -10.40
N ILE A 155 2.59 25.41 -10.86
CA ILE A 155 3.24 25.11 -12.14
C ILE A 155 2.36 25.61 -13.30
N GLU A 156 1.04 25.38 -13.24
CA GLU A 156 0.09 25.82 -14.25
C GLU A 156 -0.02 27.35 -14.34
N CYS A 157 0.01 28.05 -13.19
CA CYS A 157 0.09 29.51 -13.13
C CYS A 157 1.34 30.02 -13.87
N VAL A 158 2.48 29.36 -13.71
CA VAL A 158 3.72 29.77 -14.37
C VAL A 158 3.64 29.50 -15.85
N ARG A 159 3.11 28.35 -16.26
CA ARG A 159 2.92 27.97 -17.65
C ARG A 159 2.01 28.95 -18.41
N THR A 160 0.92 29.38 -17.78
CA THR A 160 -0.12 30.22 -18.42
C THR A 160 0.14 31.72 -18.27
N SER A 161 0.71 32.14 -17.14
CA SER A 161 0.83 33.55 -16.76
C SER A 161 2.27 34.07 -16.73
N ALA A 162 3.27 33.29 -17.21
CA ALA A 162 4.68 33.70 -17.21
C ALA A 162 4.88 35.10 -17.80
N THR A 163 4.32 35.36 -18.99
CA THR A 163 4.48 36.65 -19.69
C THR A 163 3.83 37.80 -18.91
N ALA A 164 2.63 37.60 -18.38
CA ALA A 164 1.93 38.60 -17.56
C ALA A 164 2.69 38.92 -16.27
N ILE A 165 3.31 37.90 -15.66
CA ILE A 165 4.13 38.06 -14.46
C ILE A 165 5.42 38.82 -14.80
N THR A 166 6.14 38.46 -15.87
CA THR A 166 7.40 39.14 -16.23
C THR A 166 7.20 40.58 -16.65
N SER A 167 6.07 40.90 -17.27
CA SER A 167 5.74 42.25 -17.75
C SER A 167 5.19 43.16 -16.66
N ALA A 168 4.97 42.67 -15.45
CA ALA A 168 4.48 43.48 -14.35
C ALA A 168 5.61 44.35 -13.76
N ASP A 169 5.32 45.64 -13.62
CA ASP A 169 6.27 46.62 -13.09
C ASP A 169 6.50 46.41 -11.59
N GLY A 170 7.71 45.96 -11.26
CA GLY A 170 8.21 45.84 -9.90
C GLY A 170 7.94 44.49 -9.24
N ILE A 171 8.91 44.06 -8.42
CA ILE A 171 8.94 42.75 -7.74
C ILE A 171 7.68 42.52 -6.88
N THR A 172 7.19 43.55 -6.20
CA THR A 172 5.99 43.47 -5.35
C THR A 172 4.73 43.13 -6.14
N ARG A 173 4.57 43.72 -7.34
CA ARG A 173 3.45 43.44 -8.23
C ARG A 173 3.54 42.03 -8.82
N GLN A 174 4.75 41.60 -9.19
CA GLN A 174 5.01 40.22 -9.67
C GLN A 174 4.65 39.18 -8.60
N ILE A 175 5.05 39.39 -7.34
CA ILE A 175 4.68 38.53 -6.21
C ILE A 175 3.16 38.52 -6.02
N SER A 176 2.53 39.71 -5.98
CA SER A 176 1.09 39.82 -5.76
C SER A 176 0.29 39.12 -6.85
N LEU A 177 0.67 39.28 -8.12
CA LEU A 177 0.04 38.58 -9.24
C LEU A 177 0.20 37.07 -9.11
N PHE A 178 1.41 36.58 -8.83
CA PHE A 178 1.65 35.15 -8.66
C PHE A 178 0.79 34.54 -7.54
N VAL A 179 0.84 35.13 -6.34
CA VAL A 179 0.07 34.62 -5.18
C VAL A 179 -1.43 34.70 -5.45
N LYS A 180 -1.90 35.78 -6.08
CA LYS A 180 -3.31 35.96 -6.43
C LYS A 180 -3.76 34.91 -7.44
N THR A 181 -3.01 34.72 -8.53
CA THR A 181 -3.35 33.74 -9.56
C THR A 181 -3.35 32.32 -9.01
N VAL A 182 -2.42 31.96 -8.13
CA VAL A 182 -2.39 30.62 -7.52
C VAL A 182 -3.51 30.41 -6.50
N PHE A 183 -3.65 31.29 -5.52
CA PHE A 183 -4.55 31.06 -4.37
C PHE A 183 -5.95 31.63 -4.53
N GLN A 184 -6.20 32.51 -5.50
CA GLN A 184 -7.57 32.94 -5.83
C GLN A 184 -8.16 32.17 -7.01
N ASP A 185 -7.45 31.16 -7.53
CA ASP A 185 -8.05 30.22 -8.47
C ASP A 185 -9.15 29.42 -7.77
N LYS A 186 -10.40 29.63 -8.21
CA LYS A 186 -11.56 28.93 -7.66
C LYS A 186 -11.50 27.43 -7.96
N THR A 187 -10.93 27.06 -9.11
CA THR A 187 -10.77 25.67 -9.58
C THR A 187 -9.86 24.89 -8.63
N LEU A 188 -8.77 25.51 -8.16
CA LEU A 188 -7.90 24.93 -7.12
C LEU A 188 -8.71 24.50 -5.90
N TRP A 189 -9.45 25.45 -5.31
CA TRP A 189 -10.14 25.21 -4.04
C TRP A 189 -11.29 24.21 -4.17
N ILE A 190 -12.06 24.25 -5.26
CA ILE A 190 -13.10 23.25 -5.53
C ILE A 190 -12.47 21.87 -5.66
N THR A 191 -11.36 21.75 -6.37
CA THR A 191 -10.65 20.46 -6.54
C THR A 191 -10.11 19.95 -5.21
N VAL A 192 -9.53 20.83 -4.38
CA VAL A 192 -9.03 20.50 -3.04
C VAL A 192 -10.17 19.99 -2.14
N ILE A 193 -11.30 20.70 -2.11
CA ILE A 193 -12.47 20.31 -1.32
C ILE A 193 -13.03 18.97 -1.81
N ALA A 194 -13.16 18.78 -3.13
CA ALA A 194 -13.62 17.54 -3.73
C ALA A 194 -12.73 16.35 -3.34
N PHE A 195 -11.40 16.54 -3.37
CA PHE A 195 -10.45 15.47 -3.03
C PHE A 195 -10.50 15.11 -1.55
N ILE A 196 -10.62 16.10 -0.67
CA ILE A 196 -10.77 15.86 0.77
C ILE A 196 -12.05 15.05 1.02
N ILE A 197 -13.19 15.50 0.49
CA ILE A 197 -14.48 14.81 0.66
C ILE A 197 -14.40 13.39 0.10
N ALA A 198 -13.87 13.21 -1.10
CA ALA A 198 -13.70 11.91 -1.72
C ALA A 198 -12.84 10.97 -0.85
N ILE A 199 -11.74 11.48 -0.27
CA ILE A 199 -10.90 10.70 0.63
C ILE A 199 -11.68 10.25 1.86
N PHE A 200 -12.46 11.13 2.49
CA PHE A 200 -13.27 10.79 3.65
C PHE A 200 -14.37 9.77 3.33
N VAL A 201 -15.06 9.94 2.20
CA VAL A 201 -16.11 9.01 1.75
C VAL A 201 -15.53 7.63 1.49
N VAL A 202 -14.49 7.54 0.65
CA VAL A 202 -13.83 6.25 0.32
C VAL A 202 -13.32 5.57 1.59
N TYR A 203 -12.67 6.33 2.48
CA TYR A 203 -12.13 5.81 3.73
C TYR A 203 -13.23 5.29 4.68
N THR A 204 -14.38 5.96 4.73
CA THR A 204 -15.50 5.54 5.57
C THR A 204 -16.17 4.30 5.00
N VAL A 205 -16.48 4.31 3.69
CA VAL A 205 -17.17 3.21 3.01
C VAL A 205 -16.33 1.93 3.02
N ARG A 206 -15.01 2.02 2.82
CA ARG A 206 -14.15 0.81 2.81
C ARG A 206 -14.07 0.10 4.17
N ARG A 207 -14.42 0.80 5.26
CA ARG A 207 -14.43 0.25 6.63
C ARG A 207 -15.79 -0.30 7.04
N LEU A 208 -16.82 -0.16 6.20
CA LEU A 208 -18.12 -0.77 6.47
C LEU A 208 -18.03 -2.30 6.35
N SER A 209 -18.79 -3.02 7.17
CA SER A 209 -18.86 -4.48 7.20
C SER A 209 -19.69 -5.09 6.05
N VAL A 210 -19.74 -4.40 4.91
CA VAL A 210 -20.51 -4.78 3.72
C VAL A 210 -19.65 -5.63 2.77
N ASP A 211 -20.27 -6.55 2.05
CA ASP A 211 -19.57 -7.31 1.00
C ASP A 211 -19.13 -6.37 -0.12
N HIS A 212 -17.93 -6.61 -0.67
CA HIS A 212 -17.33 -5.75 -1.71
C HIS A 212 -17.14 -4.28 -1.31
N ALA A 213 -16.95 -4.00 -0.01
CA ALA A 213 -16.77 -2.64 0.51
C ALA A 213 -15.72 -1.80 -0.25
N TRP A 214 -14.63 -2.41 -0.73
CA TRP A 214 -13.59 -1.71 -1.50
C TRP A 214 -14.08 -1.26 -2.89
N LYS A 215 -14.89 -2.07 -3.58
CA LYS A 215 -15.51 -1.69 -4.86
C LYS A 215 -16.48 -0.53 -4.66
N ILE A 216 -17.35 -0.67 -3.67
CA ILE A 216 -18.37 0.34 -3.34
C ILE A 216 -17.68 1.64 -2.89
N ALA A 217 -16.57 1.55 -2.16
CA ALA A 217 -15.78 2.71 -1.78
C ALA A 217 -15.17 3.42 -3.00
N ALA A 218 -14.53 2.68 -3.92
CA ALA A 218 -13.97 3.27 -5.13
C ALA A 218 -15.04 3.95 -6.00
N ALA A 219 -16.19 3.29 -6.19
CA ALA A 219 -17.30 3.83 -6.96
C ALA A 219 -17.93 5.06 -6.28
N SER A 220 -18.22 5.00 -4.97
CA SER A 220 -18.82 6.11 -4.24
C SER A 220 -17.89 7.33 -4.17
N GLY A 221 -16.59 7.12 -3.99
CA GLY A 221 -15.59 8.18 -4.06
C GLY A 221 -15.58 8.92 -5.39
N ALA A 222 -15.58 8.18 -6.50
CA ALA A 222 -15.61 8.77 -7.84
C ALA A 222 -16.91 9.54 -8.10
N VAL A 223 -18.06 8.99 -7.70
CA VAL A 223 -19.36 9.67 -7.84
C VAL A 223 -19.41 10.96 -7.04
N VAL A 224 -19.02 10.92 -5.75
CA VAL A 224 -19.00 12.12 -4.91
C VAL A 224 -18.04 13.16 -5.45
N ASN A 225 -16.87 12.74 -5.94
CA ASN A 225 -15.91 13.65 -6.55
C ASN A 225 -16.48 14.37 -7.79
N ILE A 226 -17.19 13.65 -8.67
CA ILE A 226 -17.90 14.27 -9.81
C ILE A 226 -18.96 15.27 -9.32
N VAL A 227 -19.81 14.86 -8.37
CA VAL A 227 -20.90 15.69 -7.86
C VAL A 227 -20.37 16.99 -7.25
N VAL A 228 -19.35 16.93 -6.41
CA VAL A 228 -18.76 18.13 -5.78
C VAL A 228 -18.15 19.06 -6.82
N ILE A 229 -17.43 18.51 -7.81
CA ILE A 229 -16.82 19.34 -8.87
C ILE A 229 -17.90 19.98 -9.74
N VAL A 230 -18.94 19.25 -10.15
CA VAL A 230 -20.03 19.80 -10.97
C VAL A 230 -20.81 20.88 -10.21
N ILE A 231 -21.11 20.66 -8.93
CA ILE A 231 -21.75 21.69 -8.10
C ILE A 231 -20.85 22.92 -7.99
N GLY A 232 -19.57 22.73 -7.73
CA GLY A 232 -18.60 23.84 -7.66
C GLY A 232 -18.50 24.59 -8.98
N ASP A 233 -18.45 23.88 -10.11
CA ASP A 233 -18.38 24.44 -11.45
C ASP A 233 -19.59 25.34 -11.74
N ILE A 234 -20.81 24.89 -11.41
CA ILE A 234 -22.04 25.67 -11.57
C ILE A 234 -22.09 26.88 -10.61
N VAL A 235 -21.77 26.68 -9.33
CA VAL A 235 -21.86 27.75 -8.30
C VAL A 235 -20.87 28.86 -8.55
N PHE A 236 -19.67 28.52 -9.03
CA PHE A 236 -18.59 29.48 -9.24
C PHE A 236 -18.45 29.95 -10.68
N ASP A 237 -19.33 29.47 -11.57
CA ASP A 237 -19.38 29.71 -13.02
C ASP A 237 -18.02 29.45 -13.68
N ILE A 238 -17.54 28.21 -13.48
CA ILE A 238 -16.29 27.72 -14.07
C ILE A 238 -16.67 26.89 -15.30
N HIS A 239 -15.81 26.89 -16.32
CA HIS A 239 -16.01 26.10 -17.53
C HIS A 239 -15.07 24.90 -17.55
N THR A 240 -15.22 24.01 -16.56
CA THR A 240 -14.41 22.79 -16.49
C THR A 240 -14.85 21.80 -17.57
N SER A 241 -13.89 21.12 -18.21
CA SER A 241 -14.21 20.07 -19.19
C SER A 241 -14.85 18.85 -18.52
N TYR A 242 -16.16 18.66 -18.70
CA TYR A 242 -16.87 17.48 -18.20
C TYR A 242 -16.36 16.17 -18.79
N ASN A 243 -15.84 16.19 -20.02
CA ASN A 243 -15.27 15.01 -20.66
C ASN A 243 -14.05 14.49 -19.88
N MET A 244 -13.13 15.39 -19.51
CA MET A 244 -11.95 15.02 -18.70
C MET A 244 -12.35 14.59 -17.29
N LEU A 245 -13.36 15.24 -16.70
CA LEU A 245 -13.89 14.87 -15.38
C LEU A 245 -14.41 13.42 -15.37
N ILE A 246 -15.24 13.06 -16.34
CA ILE A 246 -15.86 11.73 -16.42
C ILE A 246 -14.79 10.67 -16.70
N ILE A 247 -13.96 10.86 -17.73
CA ILE A 247 -12.93 9.89 -18.13
C ILE A 247 -11.93 9.66 -16.99
N GLY A 248 -11.48 10.72 -16.32
CA GLY A 248 -10.52 10.59 -15.22
C GLY A 248 -11.11 9.89 -13.98
N ASN A 249 -12.41 10.07 -13.69
CA ASN A 249 -13.07 9.33 -12.60
C ASN A 249 -13.33 7.86 -12.96
N ILE A 250 -13.63 7.54 -14.23
CA ILE A 250 -13.69 6.15 -14.70
C ILE A 250 -12.32 5.48 -14.49
N ALA A 251 -11.23 6.16 -14.88
CA ALA A 251 -9.88 5.66 -14.63
C ALA A 251 -9.61 5.43 -13.13
N ALA A 252 -10.09 6.32 -12.25
CA ALA A 252 -9.98 6.16 -10.80
C ALA A 252 -10.69 4.91 -10.28
N VAL A 253 -11.90 4.60 -10.77
CA VAL A 253 -12.63 3.37 -10.40
C VAL A 253 -11.89 2.13 -10.89
N VAL A 254 -11.44 2.12 -12.15
CA VAL A 254 -10.68 1.00 -12.74
C VAL A 254 -9.42 0.73 -11.93
N ILE A 255 -8.65 1.76 -11.61
CA ILE A 255 -7.45 1.62 -10.78
C ILE A 255 -7.80 1.16 -9.37
N GLY A 256 -8.90 1.65 -8.78
CA GLY A 256 -9.41 1.16 -7.51
C GLY A 256 -9.70 -0.34 -7.51
N PHE A 257 -10.29 -0.88 -8.59
CA PHE A 257 -10.53 -2.32 -8.74
C PHE A 257 -9.25 -3.12 -8.94
N ILE A 258 -8.28 -2.58 -9.70
CA ILE A 258 -6.95 -3.20 -9.82
C ILE A 258 -6.30 -3.28 -8.43
N MET A 259 -6.35 -2.20 -7.66
CA MET A 259 -5.78 -2.15 -6.32
C MET A 259 -6.46 -3.13 -5.35
N GLU A 260 -7.79 -3.23 -5.38
CA GLU A 260 -8.52 -4.25 -4.63
C GLU A 260 -8.06 -5.66 -5.02
N PHE A 261 -7.94 -5.96 -6.32
CA PHE A 261 -7.50 -7.28 -6.78
C PHE A 261 -6.11 -7.66 -6.25
N PHE A 262 -5.18 -6.70 -6.17
CA PHE A 262 -3.82 -6.93 -5.66
C PHE A 262 -3.70 -6.87 -4.14
N LEU A 263 -4.49 -6.06 -3.44
CA LEU A 263 -4.32 -5.81 -2.00
C LEU A 263 -5.36 -6.53 -1.14
N PHE A 264 -6.57 -6.75 -1.68
CA PHE A 264 -7.72 -7.22 -0.92
C PHE A 264 -8.59 -8.19 -1.75
N SER A 265 -8.04 -9.35 -2.09
CA SER A 265 -8.77 -10.40 -2.81
C SER A 265 -9.30 -11.49 -1.87
N VAL A 266 -10.61 -11.42 -1.60
CA VAL A 266 -11.36 -12.30 -0.70
C VAL A 266 -12.58 -12.90 -1.40
N ASP A 267 -12.95 -14.12 -1.01
CA ASP A 267 -14.07 -14.88 -1.56
C ASP A 267 -15.32 -14.63 -0.70
N TYR A 268 -16.16 -13.68 -1.13
CA TYR A 268 -17.40 -13.35 -0.44
C TYR A 268 -18.45 -14.46 -0.50
N SER A 269 -18.39 -15.38 -1.46
CA SER A 269 -19.35 -16.49 -1.57
C SER A 269 -19.20 -17.52 -0.46
N ARG A 270 -18.02 -17.58 0.17
CA ARG A 270 -17.72 -18.48 1.30
C ARG A 270 -17.66 -17.74 2.63
N THR A 271 -18.48 -16.72 2.81
CA THR A 271 -18.54 -15.94 4.06
C THR A 271 -19.16 -16.77 5.18
N GLU A 272 -18.44 -16.93 6.29
CA GLU A 272 -18.91 -17.59 7.50
C GLU A 272 -19.11 -16.56 8.63
N ARG A 273 -20.21 -16.68 9.37
CA ARG A 273 -20.47 -15.87 10.58
C ARG A 273 -20.31 -16.77 11.80
N LEU A 274 -19.29 -16.49 12.60
CA LEU A 274 -18.94 -17.26 13.78
C LEU A 274 -19.30 -16.46 15.02
N GLN A 275 -19.79 -17.16 16.04
CA GLN A 275 -20.01 -16.62 17.36
C GLN A 275 -19.02 -17.27 18.31
N PHE A 276 -18.24 -16.46 19.01
CA PHE A 276 -17.39 -16.93 20.10
C PHE A 276 -17.90 -16.31 21.39
N GLU A 277 -17.83 -17.07 22.47
CA GLU A 277 -18.16 -16.63 23.81
C GLU A 277 -16.96 -16.92 24.69
N ASP A 278 -16.61 -15.97 25.52
CA ASP A 278 -15.67 -16.10 26.62
C ASP A 278 -16.35 -15.62 27.91
N ASP A 279 -15.73 -15.82 29.06
CA ASP A 279 -16.31 -15.54 30.39
C ASP A 279 -16.82 -14.08 30.53
N GLU A 280 -16.27 -13.16 29.74
CA GLU A 280 -16.60 -11.72 29.80
C GLU A 280 -17.27 -11.16 28.52
N TYR A 281 -17.17 -11.83 27.36
CA TYR A 281 -17.61 -11.27 26.08
C TYR A 281 -18.20 -12.27 25.08
N TYR A 282 -19.25 -11.83 24.36
CA TYR A 282 -19.71 -12.44 23.12
C TYR A 282 -19.12 -11.73 21.90
N TYR A 283 -18.38 -12.46 21.07
CA TYR A 283 -17.81 -11.98 19.81
C TYR A 283 -18.64 -12.46 18.63
N TYR A 284 -19.11 -11.51 17.82
CA TYR A 284 -19.70 -11.78 16.50
C TYR A 284 -18.66 -11.50 15.42
N VAL A 285 -18.14 -12.55 14.78
CA VAL A 285 -17.05 -12.45 13.81
C VAL A 285 -17.54 -12.84 12.41
N LYS A 286 -17.22 -12.00 11.42
CA LYS A 286 -17.40 -12.31 10.00
C LYS A 286 -16.06 -12.79 9.42
N ALA A 287 -15.96 -14.07 9.08
CA ALA A 287 -14.79 -14.65 8.45
C ALA A 287 -15.00 -14.72 6.93
N ILE A 288 -14.07 -14.14 6.17
CA ILE A 288 -14.09 -14.16 4.71
C ILE A 288 -12.77 -14.77 4.23
N PRO A 289 -12.78 -15.94 3.57
CA PRO A 289 -11.56 -16.61 3.15
C PRO A 289 -10.86 -15.82 2.03
N LYS A 290 -9.53 -15.83 2.04
CA LYS A 290 -8.72 -15.22 0.98
C LYS A 290 -8.71 -16.15 -0.24
N ILE A 291 -8.84 -15.57 -1.44
CA ILE A 291 -8.74 -16.33 -2.68
C ILE A 291 -7.26 -16.63 -2.92
N SER A 292 -6.84 -17.89 -2.76
CA SER A 292 -5.52 -18.38 -3.17
C SER A 292 -5.69 -19.70 -3.90
N VAL A 293 -5.00 -19.87 -5.01
CA VAL A 293 -5.01 -21.12 -5.78
C VAL A 293 -3.66 -21.76 -5.56
N THR A 294 -3.62 -22.89 -4.86
CA THR A 294 -2.40 -23.70 -4.75
C THR A 294 -1.98 -24.09 -6.16
N ALA A 295 -0.78 -23.67 -6.59
CA ALA A 295 -0.27 -24.00 -7.92
C ALA A 295 -0.36 -25.52 -8.14
N PRO A 296 -0.78 -25.99 -9.33
CA PRO A 296 -0.90 -27.41 -9.60
C PRO A 296 0.48 -28.07 -9.40
N GLU A 297 0.57 -28.95 -8.40
CA GLU A 297 1.77 -29.74 -8.14
C GLU A 297 2.10 -30.51 -9.42
N LYS A 298 3.21 -30.16 -10.08
CA LYS A 298 3.64 -30.81 -11.32
C LYS A 298 4.06 -32.23 -10.97
N THR A 299 3.10 -33.17 -10.95
CA THR A 299 3.35 -34.57 -10.67
C THR A 299 4.12 -35.14 -11.86
N VAL A 300 5.45 -35.21 -11.74
CA VAL A 300 6.29 -35.90 -12.72
C VAL A 300 5.96 -37.38 -12.60
N LYS A 301 5.13 -37.90 -13.51
CA LYS A 301 4.95 -39.34 -13.66
C LYS A 301 6.25 -39.90 -14.23
N HIS A 302 7.05 -40.57 -13.40
CA HIS A 302 8.13 -41.42 -13.89
C HIS A 302 7.50 -42.58 -14.67
N ILE A 303 7.66 -42.57 -15.99
CA ILE A 303 7.35 -43.71 -16.85
C ILE A 303 8.58 -44.62 -16.75
N ASN A 304 8.49 -45.73 -16.01
CA ASN A 304 9.51 -46.77 -16.07
C ASN A 304 9.38 -47.48 -17.41
N GLU A 305 10.40 -47.35 -18.28
CA GLU A 305 10.56 -48.21 -19.45
C GLU A 305 10.77 -49.65 -18.98
N ARG A 306 9.76 -50.49 -19.18
CA ARG A 306 9.91 -51.95 -19.10
C ARG A 306 10.58 -52.41 -20.39
N LYS A 307 11.87 -52.75 -20.32
CA LYS A 307 12.56 -53.49 -21.39
C LYS A 307 11.95 -54.90 -21.47
N GLU A 308 11.11 -55.13 -22.47
CA GLU A 308 10.87 -56.46 -23.01
C GLU A 308 11.93 -56.73 -24.08
N THR A 309 12.76 -57.73 -23.87
CA THR A 309 13.56 -58.33 -24.94
C THR A 309 13.62 -59.82 -24.63
N GLY A 310 12.89 -60.59 -25.42
CA GLY A 310 12.95 -62.04 -25.39
C GLY A 310 14.18 -62.55 -26.12
N GLU A 311 14.67 -63.71 -25.70
CA GLU A 311 15.47 -64.59 -26.54
C GLU A 311 15.23 -66.04 -26.09
N ILE A 312 15.02 -66.90 -27.10
CA ILE A 312 14.58 -68.30 -27.01
C ILE A 312 15.82 -69.18 -27.19
N ALA A 313 16.03 -70.21 -26.36
CA ALA A 313 16.50 -71.55 -26.78
C ALA A 313 16.73 -72.50 -25.58
N GLY A 314 16.33 -73.77 -25.72
CA GLY A 314 16.98 -74.90 -25.04
C GLY A 314 16.11 -75.82 -24.16
N THR A 315 15.42 -76.76 -24.80
CA THR A 315 15.33 -78.21 -24.50
C THR A 315 15.32 -78.73 -23.05
N GLU A 316 14.21 -79.37 -22.61
CA GLU A 316 14.08 -80.83 -22.27
C GLU A 316 12.78 -81.09 -21.46
N PRO A 317 12.03 -82.19 -21.71
CA PRO A 317 10.89 -82.57 -20.89
C PRO A 317 11.10 -83.92 -20.19
N GLU A 318 10.95 -84.03 -18.86
CA GLU A 318 10.32 -85.22 -18.25
C GLU A 318 10.05 -85.14 -16.73
N ARG A 319 8.92 -85.76 -16.37
CA ARG A 319 8.57 -86.47 -15.13
C ARG A 319 8.12 -85.74 -13.86
N ARG A 320 6.80 -85.93 -13.63
CA ARG A 320 6.15 -86.51 -12.43
C ARG A 320 6.63 -86.03 -11.05
N HIS A 321 5.73 -85.45 -10.24
CA HIS A 321 4.90 -86.25 -9.32
C HIS A 321 3.76 -85.45 -8.66
N ARG A 322 2.79 -86.24 -8.24
CA ARG A 322 1.43 -86.00 -7.77
C ARG A 322 1.35 -85.48 -6.32
N SER A 323 0.27 -84.73 -6.06
CA SER A 323 -0.73 -84.87 -4.98
C SER A 323 -0.50 -84.38 -3.55
N LYS A 324 -1.53 -83.59 -3.11
CA LYS A 324 -2.33 -83.71 -1.87
C LYS A 324 -1.64 -83.26 -0.58
N SER A 325 -2.31 -82.78 0.47
CA SER A 325 -3.70 -82.46 0.85
C SER A 325 -3.63 -82.08 2.33
N GLY A 326 -4.62 -81.32 2.84
CA GLY A 326 -4.96 -81.28 4.28
C GLY A 326 -4.37 -80.06 5.01
N GLN A 327 -5.13 -79.00 5.28
CA GLN A 327 -6.27 -78.82 6.21
C GLN A 327 -5.81 -78.43 7.63
N THR A 328 -6.40 -77.31 8.10
CA THR A 328 -6.56 -76.85 9.49
C THR A 328 -5.33 -76.43 10.28
N GLU A 329 -5.22 -75.13 10.58
CA GLU A 329 -5.55 -74.58 11.91
C GLU A 329 -5.40 -73.04 11.91
N LYS A 330 -6.40 -72.34 12.45
CA LYS A 330 -6.24 -70.96 12.96
C LYS A 330 -5.84 -71.08 14.42
N PRO A 331 -4.90 -70.24 14.91
CA PRO A 331 -5.37 -69.26 15.90
C PRO A 331 -4.71 -67.86 15.82
N ALA A 332 -5.54 -66.89 16.23
CA ALA A 332 -5.25 -65.71 17.05
C ALA A 332 -4.10 -64.71 16.72
N VAL A 333 -4.55 -63.47 16.44
CA VAL A 333 -4.09 -62.20 17.04
C VAL A 333 -2.58 -61.86 17.01
N ARG A 334 -2.19 -60.93 16.13
CA ARG A 334 -1.57 -59.62 16.51
C ARG A 334 -1.47 -58.68 15.30
N LYS A 335 -2.19 -57.56 15.32
CA LYS A 335 -1.95 -56.44 14.41
C LYS A 335 -0.81 -55.59 14.99
N THR A 336 0.28 -55.44 14.25
CA THR A 336 1.25 -54.37 14.50
C THR A 336 1.49 -53.65 13.17
N LYS A 337 0.97 -52.42 13.08
CA LYS A 337 1.22 -51.50 11.98
C LYS A 337 2.51 -50.76 12.26
N THR A 338 3.52 -50.94 11.42
CA THR A 338 4.73 -50.13 11.42
C THR A 338 4.53 -48.95 10.47
N ALA A 339 4.43 -47.74 11.03
CA ALA A 339 4.35 -46.49 10.30
C ALA A 339 5.75 -46.07 9.82
N SER A 340 5.90 -45.83 8.52
CA SER A 340 7.13 -45.27 7.94
C SER A 340 6.93 -43.80 7.57
N LYS A 341 7.89 -42.98 8.01
CA LYS A 341 7.97 -41.52 7.94
C LYS A 341 8.02 -41.00 6.50
N VAL A 342 7.25 -39.94 6.20
CA VAL A 342 7.57 -38.96 5.14
C VAL A 342 7.42 -37.55 5.71
N LYS A 343 8.52 -36.78 5.65
CA LYS A 343 8.68 -35.40 6.16
C LYS A 343 7.97 -34.40 5.24
N ARG A 344 7.12 -33.53 5.81
CA ARG A 344 6.65 -32.27 5.19
C ARG A 344 7.67 -31.14 5.41
N PRO A 345 7.84 -30.18 4.47
CA PRO A 345 8.61 -28.96 4.72
C PRO A 345 7.82 -27.98 5.60
N LYS A 346 8.51 -27.29 6.51
CA LYS A 346 7.96 -26.30 7.47
C LYS A 346 7.86 -24.92 6.82
N SER A 347 6.71 -24.26 7.00
CA SER A 347 6.55 -22.80 6.85
C SER A 347 7.38 -22.03 7.91
N PRO A 348 7.78 -20.77 7.66
CA PRO A 348 8.58 -20.00 8.61
C PRO A 348 7.77 -19.69 9.88
N ALA A 349 8.32 -20.10 11.01
CA ALA A 349 7.77 -19.83 12.33
C ALA A 349 7.97 -18.36 12.69
N VAL A 350 6.87 -17.69 13.05
CA VAL A 350 6.88 -16.50 13.88
C VAL A 350 7.60 -16.85 15.18
N GLN A 351 8.67 -16.11 15.52
CA GLN A 351 9.32 -16.23 16.82
C GLN A 351 8.33 -15.78 17.90
N ARG A 352 7.75 -16.75 18.63
CA ARG A 352 7.23 -16.53 19.98
C ARG A 352 8.43 -16.50 20.94
N PRO A 353 8.48 -15.59 21.93
CA PRO A 353 9.45 -15.67 22.99
C PRO A 353 9.26 -17.00 23.74
N THR A 354 10.37 -17.71 23.90
CA THR A 354 10.43 -19.00 24.59
C THR A 354 9.98 -18.80 26.03
N ARG A 355 8.82 -19.37 26.37
CA ARG A 355 8.33 -19.50 27.73
C ARG A 355 9.32 -20.37 28.49
N VAL A 356 10.23 -19.74 29.23
CA VAL A 356 11.00 -20.40 30.30
C VAL A 356 9.99 -20.63 31.40
N GLY A 357 9.38 -21.81 31.37
CA GLY A 357 8.50 -22.26 32.42
C GLY A 357 9.30 -22.67 33.65
N GLY A 358 8.81 -22.25 34.80
CA GLY A 358 9.06 -22.90 36.08
C GLY A 358 9.91 -22.06 37.04
N ASN A 359 9.25 -21.61 38.11
CA ASN A 359 9.79 -21.07 39.37
C ASN A 359 10.15 -19.59 39.49
N THR A 360 10.61 -18.84 38.49
CA THR A 360 11.01 -17.43 38.79
C THR A 360 9.83 -16.50 39.04
N ASP A 361 8.76 -16.60 38.26
CA ASP A 361 7.62 -15.69 38.39
C ASP A 361 6.79 -15.98 39.64
N GLU A 362 6.68 -17.25 40.06
CA GLU A 362 6.04 -17.64 41.31
C GLU A 362 6.88 -17.24 42.53
N ILE A 363 8.21 -17.31 42.44
CA ILE A 363 9.10 -16.83 43.51
C ILE A 363 9.00 -15.31 43.61
N LEU A 364 8.95 -14.58 42.48
CA LEU A 364 8.80 -13.12 42.49
C LEU A 364 7.42 -12.69 43.01
N LEU A 365 6.35 -13.42 42.67
CA LEU A 365 5.02 -13.18 43.24
C LEU A 365 4.97 -13.50 44.74
N ALA A 366 5.56 -14.61 45.18
CA ALA A 366 5.64 -14.95 46.61
C ALA A 366 6.49 -13.94 47.39
N GLN A 367 7.55 -13.41 46.78
CA GLN A 367 8.41 -12.41 47.39
C GLN A 367 7.73 -11.04 47.46
N SER A 368 6.99 -10.65 46.41
CA SER A 368 6.15 -9.44 46.39
C SER A 368 4.99 -9.53 47.39
N LEU A 369 4.31 -10.68 47.50
CA LEU A 369 3.26 -10.87 48.51
C LEU A 369 3.82 -10.85 49.93
N LYS A 370 5.02 -11.40 50.14
CA LYS A 370 5.67 -11.36 51.45
C LYS A 370 6.09 -9.94 51.83
N GLU A 371 6.56 -9.15 50.86
CA GLU A 371 6.91 -7.74 51.06
C GLU A 371 5.66 -6.89 51.37
N GLU A 372 4.53 -7.13 50.69
CA GLU A 372 3.27 -6.45 51.05
C GLU A 372 2.73 -6.86 52.42
N LEU A 373 2.86 -8.14 52.81
CA LEU A 373 2.43 -8.59 54.14
C LEU A 373 3.31 -8.01 55.27
N ASP A 374 4.62 -7.91 55.05
CA ASP A 374 5.55 -7.31 56.00
C ASP A 374 5.24 -5.81 56.17
N ILE A 375 4.98 -5.09 55.07
CA ILE A 375 4.58 -3.68 55.11
C ILE A 375 3.26 -3.51 55.88
N GLN A 376 2.26 -4.38 55.67
CA GLN A 376 1.03 -4.32 56.45
C GLN A 376 1.26 -4.59 57.94
N SER A 377 2.10 -5.55 58.30
CA SER A 377 2.43 -5.83 59.70
C SER A 377 3.20 -4.71 60.39
N ILE A 378 4.05 -3.98 59.64
CA ILE A 378 4.78 -2.81 60.13
C ILE A 378 3.81 -1.63 60.32
N VAL A 379 2.92 -1.38 59.34
CA VAL A 379 1.89 -0.34 59.44
C VAL A 379 0.92 -0.62 60.59
N GLU A 380 0.53 -1.87 60.80
CA GLU A 380 -0.38 -2.25 61.89
C GLU A 380 0.28 -2.19 63.27
N ASN A 381 1.60 -2.45 63.37
CA ASN A 381 2.37 -2.22 64.59
C ASN A 381 2.57 -0.73 64.91
N GLU A 382 2.82 0.12 63.90
CA GLU A 382 2.91 1.58 64.06
C GLU A 382 1.56 2.20 64.48
N LEU A 383 0.45 1.74 63.89
CA LEU A 383 -0.91 2.15 64.28
C LEU A 383 -1.29 1.72 65.70
N ASN A 384 -0.75 0.61 66.20
CA ASN A 384 -0.96 0.16 67.59
C ASN A 384 0.02 0.75 68.61
N SER A 385 1.17 1.31 68.18
CA SER A 385 2.10 2.00 69.08
C SER A 385 1.69 3.45 69.38
N ASP A 386 0.89 4.08 68.52
CA ASP A 386 0.37 5.44 68.72
C ASP A 386 -0.88 5.50 69.63
N ASN A 387 -1.40 4.35 70.09
CA ASN A 387 -2.60 4.29 70.94
C ASN A 387 -2.31 3.75 72.35
N LYS A 388 -1.12 4.02 72.88
CA LYS A 388 -0.73 3.65 74.25
C LYS A 388 -0.10 4.79 75.04
#